data_AF-A0A7D5N1R5-F1
#
_entry.id   AF-A0A7D5N1R5-F1
#
_cell.length_a   1.000
_cell.length_b   1.000
_cell.length_c   1.000
_cell.angle_alpha   90.00
_cell.angle_beta   90.00
_cell.angle_gamma   90.00
#
_symmetry.space_group_name_H-M   'P 1'
#
loop_
_entity.id
_entity.type
_entity.pdbx_description
1 polymer ?
#
loop_
_entity_poly.entity_id
_entity_poly.type
_entity_poly.pdbx_seq_one_letter_code
_entity_poly.pdbx_strand_id
1 'polypeptide(L)'
;MKPEADFDFNELSRLAEEIRQNGKSLIMDLSVIDQLTNLHLDALVQVHNEFYQNDLSFALCQPQEQVKTIWHAHAEADTLNLTPTLIEAIDLVSMEGLEREFLSEDFPEDL
;
A
#
# COMPACT_ATOMS: atom_id res chain seq x y z
N MET A 1 -25.68 -16.09 0.35
CA MET A 1 -25.21 -14.71 0.21
C MET A 1 -23.93 -14.63 1.03
N LYS A 2 -22.76 -14.53 0.40
CA LYS A 2 -21.55 -14.20 1.17
C LYS A 2 -21.74 -12.75 1.66
N PRO A 3 -21.41 -12.41 2.91
CA PRO A 3 -21.40 -11.02 3.31
C PRO A 3 -20.46 -10.29 2.36
N GLU A 4 -20.94 -9.22 1.72
CA GLU A 4 -20.05 -8.27 1.06
C GLU A 4 -19.11 -7.77 2.14
N ALA A 5 -17.82 -8.01 2.00
CA ALA A 5 -16.82 -7.40 2.86
C ALA A 5 -16.86 -5.90 2.55
N ASP A 6 -17.62 -5.16 3.35
CA ASP A 6 -17.72 -3.72 3.21
C ASP A 6 -16.36 -3.12 3.61
N PHE A 7 -15.74 -2.36 2.72
CA PHE A 7 -14.43 -1.77 2.97
C PHE A 7 -14.61 -0.60 3.95
N ASP A 8 -14.36 -0.83 5.23
CA ASP A 8 -14.48 0.22 6.25
C ASP A 8 -13.22 1.09 6.28
N PHE A 9 -13.34 2.30 5.74
CA PHE A 9 -12.27 3.29 5.75
C PHE A 9 -11.79 3.66 7.16
N ASN A 10 -12.68 3.70 8.15
CA ASN A 10 -12.29 4.05 9.51
C ASN A 10 -11.44 2.94 10.13
N GLU A 11 -11.80 1.68 9.87
CA GLU A 11 -11.01 0.54 10.33
C GLU A 11 -9.64 0.50 9.64
N LEU A 12 -9.59 0.70 8.31
CA LEU A 12 -8.34 0.83 7.58
C LEU A 12 -7.46 1.93 8.18
N SER A 13 -7.99 3.15 8.30
CA SER A 13 -7.23 4.30 8.80
C SER A 13 -6.69 4.05 10.21
N ARG A 14 -7.49 3.42 11.08
CA ARG A 14 -7.07 3.06 12.43
C ARG A 14 -5.92 2.04 12.43
N LEU A 15 -6.04 0.97 11.64
CA LEU A 15 -5.00 -0.07 11.56
C LEU A 15 -3.73 0.46 10.90
N ALA A 16 -3.87 1.25 9.83
CA ALA A 16 -2.79 1.93 9.16
C ALA A 16 -2.00 2.82 10.13
N GLU A 17 -2.69 3.64 10.92
CA GLU A 17 -2.06 4.49 11.91
C GLU A 17 -1.33 3.67 12.99
N GLU A 18 -1.95 2.62 13.53
CA GLU A 18 -1.32 1.74 14.51
C GLU A 18 -0.02 1.10 13.97
N ILE A 19 -0.03 0.65 12.72
CA ILE A 19 1.12 0.04 12.05
C ILE A 19 2.23 1.08 11.81
N ARG A 20 1.87 2.28 11.33
CA ARG A 20 2.83 3.37 11.13
C ARG A 20 3.47 3.84 12.42
N GLN A 21 2.70 4.00 13.49
CA GLN A 21 3.22 4.40 14.81
C GLN A 21 4.23 3.39 15.36
N ASN A 22 4.12 2.12 14.94
CA ASN A 22 5.09 1.08 15.26
C ASN A 22 6.31 1.05 14.31
N GLY A 23 6.43 2.00 13.39
CA GLY A 23 7.53 2.09 12.43
C GLY A 23 7.56 0.96 11.42
N LYS A 24 6.40 0.39 11.06
CA LYS A 24 6.31 -0.75 10.14
C LYS A 24 5.66 -0.36 8.84
N SER A 25 6.19 -0.85 7.72
CA SER A 25 5.53 -0.81 6.42
C SER A 25 4.32 -1.75 6.37
N LEU A 26 3.39 -1.48 5.45
CA LEU A 26 2.15 -2.25 5.30
C LEU A 26 2.05 -2.89 3.91
N ILE A 27 1.64 -4.15 3.88
CA ILE A 27 1.19 -4.83 2.66
C ILE A 27 -0.27 -5.23 2.87
N MET A 28 -1.13 -4.86 1.93
CA MET A 28 -2.55 -5.21 1.94
C MET A 28 -2.89 -6.16 0.79
N ASP A 29 -3.49 -7.30 1.13
CA ASP A 29 -3.94 -8.32 0.20
C ASP A 29 -5.39 -8.05 -0.25
N LEU A 30 -5.59 -7.89 -1.56
CA LEU A 30 -6.87 -7.59 -2.18
C LEU A 30 -7.58 -8.83 -2.77
N SER A 31 -7.05 -10.04 -2.53
CA SER A 31 -7.56 -11.28 -3.13
C SER A 31 -9.03 -11.58 -2.80
N VAL A 32 -9.52 -11.07 -1.66
CA VAL A 32 -10.91 -11.24 -1.20
C VAL A 32 -11.79 -10.01 -1.45
N ILE A 33 -11.25 -8.97 -2.08
CA ILE A 33 -11.96 -7.73 -2.37
C ILE A 33 -12.58 -7.81 -3.76
N ASP A 34 -13.90 -7.98 -3.80
CA ASP A 34 -14.65 -8.14 -5.06
C ASP A 34 -14.97 -6.78 -5.71
N GLN A 35 -15.09 -5.71 -4.92
CA GLN A 35 -15.44 -4.37 -5.41
C GLN A 35 -14.72 -3.27 -4.63
N LEU A 36 -14.23 -2.27 -5.36
CA LEU A 36 -13.81 -0.98 -4.82
C LEU A 36 -14.64 0.13 -5.46
N THR A 37 -14.72 1.26 -4.78
CA THR A 37 -15.28 2.52 -5.31
C THR A 37 -14.15 3.54 -5.43
N ASN A 38 -14.38 4.66 -6.13
CA ASN A 38 -13.40 5.75 -6.16
C ASN A 38 -13.08 6.25 -4.74
N LEU A 39 -14.06 6.30 -3.83
CA LEU A 39 -13.83 6.68 -2.43
C LEU A 39 -12.88 5.70 -1.72
N HIS A 40 -12.93 4.40 -2.05
CA HIS A 40 -11.98 3.43 -1.49
C HIS A 40 -10.57 3.61 -2.07
N LEU A 41 -10.45 3.98 -3.35
CA LEU A 41 -9.15 4.27 -3.97
C LEU A 41 -8.55 5.57 -3.42
N ASP A 42 -9.33 6.63 -3.28
CA ASP A 42 -8.93 7.90 -2.63
C ASP A 42 -8.41 7.64 -1.21
N ALA A 43 -9.11 6.80 -0.46
CA ALA A 43 -8.70 6.35 0.87
C ALA A 43 -7.35 5.61 0.86
N LEU A 44 -7.15 4.69 -0.10
CA LEU A 44 -5.88 3.97 -0.25
C LEU A 44 -4.74 4.92 -0.63
N VAL A 45 -4.99 5.89 -1.51
CA VAL A 45 -4.03 6.95 -1.87
C VAL A 45 -3.67 7.79 -0.67
N GLN A 46 -4.66 8.18 0.16
CA GLN A 46 -4.39 8.89 1.41
C GLN A 46 -3.48 8.08 2.33
N VAL A 47 -3.83 6.81 2.60
CA VAL A 47 -3.02 5.93 3.46
C VAL A 47 -1.62 5.77 2.89
N HIS A 48 -1.48 5.56 1.57
CA HIS A 48 -0.19 5.49 0.90
C HIS A 48 0.67 6.72 1.20
N ASN A 49 0.13 7.92 0.95
CA ASN A 49 0.85 9.16 1.18
C ASN A 49 1.29 9.31 2.64
N GLU A 50 0.46 8.90 3.59
CA GLU A 50 0.79 8.93 5.02
C GLU A 50 1.95 7.97 5.38
N PHE A 51 2.03 6.77 4.78
CA PHE A 51 3.18 5.88 4.99
C PHE A 51 4.48 6.48 4.43
N TYR A 52 4.44 6.97 3.20
CA TYR A 52 5.62 7.53 2.53
C TYR A 52 6.15 8.80 3.20
N GLN A 53 5.27 9.64 3.75
CA GLN A 53 5.66 10.81 4.54
C GLN A 53 6.36 10.47 5.87
N ASN A 54 6.27 9.22 6.32
CA ASN A 54 6.90 8.72 7.54
C ASN A 54 8.06 7.76 7.25
N ASP A 55 8.65 7.80 6.04
CA ASP A 55 9.74 6.93 5.61
C ASP A 55 9.39 5.41 5.67
N LEU A 56 8.11 5.08 5.49
CA LEU A 56 7.58 3.72 5.45
C LEU A 56 6.96 3.42 4.08
N SER A 57 6.86 2.13 3.74
CA SER A 57 6.23 1.69 2.49
C SER A 57 4.78 1.25 2.70
N PHE A 58 3.98 1.41 1.64
CA PHE A 58 2.68 0.77 1.52
C PHE A 58 2.54 0.13 0.14
N ALA A 59 2.17 -1.15 0.13
CA ALA A 59 1.93 -1.91 -1.09
C ALA A 59 0.61 -2.68 -1.03
N LEU A 60 0.01 -2.87 -2.20
CA LEU A 60 -1.24 -3.59 -2.43
C LEU A 60 -0.91 -4.78 -3.33
N CYS A 61 -1.50 -5.95 -3.06
CA CYS A 61 -1.24 -7.14 -3.87
C CYS A 61 -2.49 -7.96 -4.17
N GLN A 62 -2.38 -8.84 -5.17
CA GLN A 62 -3.43 -9.78 -5.58
C GLN A 62 -4.79 -9.14 -5.94
N PRO A 63 -4.83 -8.07 -6.77
CA PRO A 63 -6.10 -7.46 -7.17
C PRO A 63 -6.93 -8.42 -8.03
N GLN A 64 -8.23 -8.51 -7.76
CA GLN A 64 -9.17 -9.14 -8.68
C GLN A 64 -9.36 -8.29 -9.96
N GLU A 65 -9.81 -8.91 -11.05
CA GLU A 65 -10.00 -8.23 -12.35
C GLU A 65 -10.98 -7.04 -12.27
N GLN A 66 -12.01 -7.14 -11.44
CA GLN A 66 -12.97 -6.06 -11.20
C GLN A 66 -12.28 -4.86 -10.52
N VAL A 67 -11.39 -5.13 -9.57
CA VAL A 67 -10.58 -4.11 -8.89
C VAL A 67 -9.64 -3.44 -9.88
N LYS A 68 -8.95 -4.19 -10.75
CA LYS A 68 -8.09 -3.62 -11.81
C LYS A 68 -8.87 -2.69 -12.74
N THR A 69 -10.11 -3.05 -13.07
CA THR A 69 -10.96 -2.25 -13.97
C THR A 69 -11.23 -0.85 -13.41
N ILE A 70 -11.63 -0.75 -12.14
CA ILE A 70 -11.85 0.56 -11.51
C ILE A 70 -10.52 1.30 -11.28
N TRP A 71 -9.45 0.56 -10.95
CA TRP A 71 -8.12 1.11 -10.77
C TRP A 71 -7.63 1.89 -12.00
N HIS A 72 -7.72 1.28 -13.18
CA HIS A 72 -7.31 1.93 -14.44
C HIS A 72 -8.17 3.15 -14.82
N ALA A 73 -9.35 3.29 -14.23
CA ALA A 73 -10.21 4.45 -14.44
C ALA A 73 -9.95 5.58 -13.44
N HIS A 74 -9.13 5.34 -12.41
CA HIS A 74 -8.85 6.27 -11.32
C HIS A 74 -7.49 6.94 -11.51
N ALA A 75 -7.49 8.25 -11.75
CA ALA A 75 -6.28 8.98 -12.14
C ALA A 75 -5.12 8.90 -11.13
N GLU A 76 -5.43 8.82 -9.83
CA GLU A 76 -4.43 8.78 -8.76
C GLU A 76 -4.04 7.36 -8.38
N ALA A 77 -4.70 6.33 -8.91
CA ALA A 77 -4.39 4.95 -8.54
C ALA A 77 -3.04 4.47 -9.10
N ASP A 78 -2.49 5.16 -10.10
CA ASP A 78 -1.14 4.89 -10.64
C ASP A 78 -0.02 5.25 -9.64
N THR A 79 -0.30 6.05 -8.59
CA THR A 79 0.69 6.35 -7.55
C THR A 79 0.81 5.23 -6.51
N LEU A 80 -0.17 4.32 -6.46
CA LEU A 80 -0.19 3.21 -5.52
C LEU A 80 0.70 2.07 -6.03
N ASN A 81 1.46 1.45 -5.13
CA ASN A 81 2.21 0.25 -5.47
C ASN A 81 1.28 -0.96 -5.50
N LEU A 82 0.88 -1.36 -6.70
CA LEU A 82 0.08 -2.57 -6.91
C LEU A 82 0.91 -3.67 -7.54
N THR A 83 1.01 -4.81 -6.87
CA THR A 83 1.72 -5.98 -7.39
C THR A 83 0.77 -7.15 -7.68
N PRO A 84 1.10 -8.02 -8.64
CA PRO A 84 0.32 -9.23 -8.90
C PRO A 84 0.29 -10.21 -7.70
N THR A 85 1.40 -10.33 -6.97
CA THR A 85 1.56 -11.34 -5.91
C THR A 85 2.06 -10.75 -4.59
N LEU A 86 1.80 -11.48 -3.50
CA LEU A 86 2.31 -11.14 -2.17
C LEU A 86 3.84 -11.12 -2.13
N ILE A 87 4.50 -12.08 -2.81
CA ILE A 87 5.97 -12.13 -2.82
C ILE A 87 6.57 -10.89 -3.49
N GLU A 88 5.99 -10.42 -4.60
CA GLU A 88 6.44 -9.18 -5.24
C GLU A 88 6.19 -7.95 -4.36
N ALA A 89 5.10 -7.91 -3.59
CA ALA A 89 4.87 -6.82 -2.64
C ALA A 89 5.88 -6.84 -1.48
N ILE A 90 6.24 -8.03 -1.00
CA ILE A 90 7.30 -8.21 0.02
C ILE A 90 8.63 -7.73 -0.55
N ASP A 91 8.97 -8.14 -1.77
CA ASP A 91 10.21 -7.75 -2.43
C ASP A 91 10.28 -6.22 -2.62
N LEU A 92 9.19 -5.60 -3.07
CA LEU A 92 9.09 -4.13 -3.22
C LEU A 92 9.32 -3.41 -1.89
N VAL A 93 8.54 -3.75 -0.86
CA VAL A 93 8.64 -3.10 0.46
C VAL A 93 10.02 -3.31 1.09
N SER A 94 10.61 -4.49 0.90
CA SER A 94 11.93 -4.82 1.44
C SER A 94 13.03 -4.05 0.70
N MET A 95 12.96 -3.96 -0.63
CA MET A 95 13.94 -3.21 -1.43
C MET A 95 13.90 -1.73 -1.08
N GLU A 96 12.72 -1.13 -1.00
CA GLU A 96 12.58 0.28 -0.58
C GLU A 96 13.08 0.51 0.85
N GLY A 97 12.86 -0.44 1.76
CA GLY A 97 13.42 -0.38 3.12
C GLY A 97 14.93 -0.35 3.12
N LEU A 98 15.56 -1.25 2.36
CA LEU A 98 17.02 -1.30 2.19
C LEU A 98 17.57 -0.02 1.52
N GLU A 99 16.88 0.52 0.52
CA GLU A 99 17.27 1.78 -0.12
C GLU A 99 17.22 2.95 0.85
N ARG A 100 16.20 3.02 1.72
CA ARG A 100 16.11 4.06 2.77
C ARG A 100 17.19 3.89 3.84
N GLU A 101 17.47 2.66 4.27
CA GLU A 101 18.59 2.37 5.19
C GLU A 101 19.93 2.80 4.54
N PHE A 102 20.16 2.43 3.28
CA PHE A 102 21.37 2.78 2.56
C PHE A 102 21.54 4.30 2.34
N LEU A 103 20.45 5.03 2.04
CA LEU A 103 20.50 6.49 1.85
C LEU A 103 20.54 7.29 3.16
N SER A 104 20.09 6.69 4.27
CA SER A 104 20.15 7.30 5.61
C SER A 104 21.49 7.05 6.30
N GLU A 105 22.19 5.98 5.93
CA GLU A 105 23.61 5.83 6.22
C GLU A 105 24.39 6.86 5.39
N ASP A 106 24.93 7.90 6.05
CA ASP A 106 25.92 8.82 5.48
C ASP A 106 27.16 8.01 5.07
N PHE A 107 27.14 7.40 3.88
CA PHE A 107 28.34 6.81 3.30
C PHE A 107 29.34 7.95 3.07
N PRO A 108 30.50 7.96 3.76
CA PRO A 108 31.50 8.99 3.49
C PRO A 108 31.94 8.84 2.03
N GLU A 109 31.83 9.93 1.27
CA GLU A 109 32.13 10.00 -0.19
C GLU A 109 33.60 9.64 -0.56
N ASP A 110 34.44 9.27 0.40
CA ASP A 110 35.89 9.07 0.27
C ASP A 110 36.38 7.64 0.57
N LEU A 111 35.73 6.60 0.03
CA LEU A 111 36.27 5.23 -0.04
C LEU A 111 36.61 4.79 -1.47
#